data_AF-A0AAU0YWX5-F1
#
_entry.id   AF-A0AAU0YWX5-F1
#
_cell.length_a   1.000
_cell.length_b   1.000
_cell.length_c   1.000
_cell.angle_alpha   90.00
_cell.angle_beta   90.00
_cell.angle_gamma   90.00
#
_symmetry.space_group_name_H-M   'P 1'
#
loop_
_entity.id
_entity.type
_entity.pdbx_description
1 polymer ?
#
loop_
_entity_poly.entity_id
_entity_poly.type
_entity_poly.pdbx_seq_one_letter_code
_entity_poly.pdbx_strand_id
1 'polypeptide(L)' 'MVGVDPAAVREIEALPQLRHPAPHLRPGDLLEPTLNQQLTPFRAYLTGDDPRRLEADHARLRELQHPLYRLTTT' A
#
# COMPACT_ATOMS: atom_id res chain seq x y z
N MET A 1 -4.00 0.73 -17.65
CA MET A 1 -3.28 1.69 -16.78
C MET A 1 -3.63 1.40 -15.32
N VAL A 2 -2.84 1.88 -14.36
CA VAL A 2 -3.15 1.69 -12.94
C VAL A 2 -4.19 2.71 -12.47
N GLY A 3 -5.20 2.23 -11.77
CA GLY A 3 -6.08 3.04 -10.94
C GLY A 3 -5.70 2.86 -9.46
N VAL A 4 -5.80 3.93 -8.68
CA VAL A 4 -5.59 3.92 -7.22
C VAL A 4 -6.92 4.11 -6.53
N ASP A 5 -7.25 3.26 -5.54
CA ASP A 5 -8.47 3.44 -4.74
C ASP A 5 -8.23 4.46 -3.61
N PRO A 6 -8.88 5.64 -3.65
CA PRO A 6 -8.69 6.67 -2.63
C PRO A 6 -9.23 6.26 -1.25
N ALA A 7 -10.17 5.32 -1.16
CA ALA A 7 -10.66 4.82 0.14
C ALA A 7 -9.61 3.93 0.80
N ALA A 8 -8.99 3.03 0.03
CA ALA A 8 -7.90 2.19 0.51
C ALA A 8 -6.69 3.03 0.96
N VAL A 9 -6.33 4.08 0.20
CA VAL A 9 -5.26 5.01 0.59
C VAL A 9 -5.53 5.65 1.95
N ARG A 10 -6.73 6.22 2.15
CA ARG A 10 -7.10 6.86 3.42
C ARG A 10 -7.06 5.89 4.60
N GLU A 11 -7.48 4.66 4.36
CA GLU A 11 -7.47 3.64 5.41
C GLU A 11 -6.04 3.24 5.80
N ILE A 12 -5.16 3.07 4.81
CA ILE A 12 -3.73 2.83 5.04
C ILE A 12 -3.11 4.00 5.82
N GLU A 13 -3.38 5.25 5.41
CA GLU A 13 -2.89 6.46 6.09
C GLU A 13 -3.39 6.59 7.54
N ALA A 14 -4.50 5.95 7.88
CA ALA A 14 -5.06 5.93 9.22
C ALA A 14 -4.48 4.85 10.15
N LEU A 15 -3.61 3.96 9.64
CA LEU A 15 -3.03 2.88 10.45
C LEU A 15 -2.13 3.44 11.57
N PRO A 16 -2.41 3.10 12.85
CA PRO A 16 -1.73 3.72 13.99
C PRO A 16 -0.21 3.57 14.00
N GLN A 17 0.32 2.45 13.51
CA GLN A 17 1.76 2.18 13.51
C GLN A 17 2.46 2.67 12.23
N LEU A 18 1.74 3.26 11.27
CA LEU A 18 2.33 3.72 10.02
C LEU A 18 3.11 5.03 10.20
N ARG A 19 4.37 5.05 9.76
CA ARG A 19 5.22 6.25 9.77
C ARG A 19 5.29 6.93 8.41
N HIS A 20 5.43 6.15 7.34
CA HIS A 20 5.58 6.66 5.99
C HIS A 20 4.92 5.72 4.97
N PRO A 21 3.74 6.09 4.41
CA PRO A 21 3.27 5.50 3.18
C PRO A 21 4.07 6.06 2.00
N ALA A 22 4.62 5.18 1.17
CA ALA A 22 5.33 5.56 -0.06
C ALA A 22 4.66 4.87 -1.26
N PRO A 23 3.53 5.41 -1.77
CA PRO A 23 3.03 5.02 -3.08
C PRO A 23 3.99 5.53 -4.16
N HIS A 24 4.50 4.64 -5.00
CA HIS A 24 5.38 5.01 -6.10
C HIS A 24 4.65 5.16 -7.43
N LEU A 25 3.43 4.62 -7.54
CA LEU A 25 2.60 4.72 -8.75
C LEU A 25 1.49 5.75 -8.55
N ARG A 26 1.18 6.48 -9.61
CA ARG A 26 0.10 7.45 -9.72
C ARG A 26 -0.98 6.90 -10.67
N PRO A 27 -2.24 7.38 -10.57
CA PRO A 27 -3.26 7.04 -11.56
C PRO A 27 -2.76 7.32 -12.97
N GLY A 28 -2.85 6.29 -13.82
CA GLY A 28 -2.39 6.36 -15.21
C GLY A 28 -1.02 5.75 -15.49
N ASP A 29 -0.21 5.50 -14.46
CA ASP A 29 1.07 4.79 -14.61
C ASP A 29 0.85 3.33 -15.06
N LEU A 30 1.94 2.69 -15.52
CA LEU A 30 1.95 1.26 -15.80
C LEU A 30 2.19 0.48 -14.50
N LEU A 31 1.36 -0.53 -14.25
CA LEU A 31 1.62 -1.50 -13.19
C LEU A 31 2.46 -2.63 -13.77
N GLU A 32 3.74 -2.67 -13.42
CA GLU A 32 4.68 -3.69 -13.86
C GLU A 32 4.81 -4.82 -12.81
N PRO A 33 5.19 -6.04 -13.24
CA PRO A 33 5.56 -7.10 -12.30
C PRO A 33 6.67 -6.63 -11.35
N THR A 34 6.48 -6.87 -10.05
CA THR A 34 7.50 -6.54 -9.05
C THR A 34 8.67 -7.53 -9.14
N LEU A 35 9.71 -7.18 -9.90
CA LEU A 35 10.92 -8.00 -10.07
C LEU A 35 12.02 -7.68 -9.03
N ASN A 36 11.94 -6.51 -8.40
CA ASN A 36 12.87 -6.05 -7.37
C ASN A 36 12.20 -5.01 -6.45
N GLN A 37 12.93 -4.56 -5.44
CA GLN A 37 12.42 -3.58 -4.47
C GLN A 37 12.18 -2.20 -5.06
N GLN A 38 12.86 -1.83 -6.16
CA GLN A 38 12.64 -0.56 -6.85
C GLN A 38 11.32 -0.57 -7.64
N LEU A 39 10.92 -1.72 -8.18
CA LEU A 39 9.68 -1.93 -8.92
C LEU A 39 8.49 -2.27 -8.00
N THR A 40 8.65 -2.17 -6.70
CA THR A 40 7.55 -2.32 -5.75
C THR A 40 6.65 -1.09 -5.85
N PRO A 41 5.34 -1.23 -6.12
CA PRO A 41 4.45 -0.10 -6.34
C PRO A 41 4.09 0.66 -5.06
N PHE A 42 4.28 0.05 -3.89
CA PHE A 42 3.98 0.66 -2.60
C PHE A 42 4.86 0.10 -1.48
N ARG A 43 5.40 1.00 -0.64
CA ARG A 43 6.09 0.64 0.60
C ARG A 43 5.41 1.29 1.80
N ALA A 44 5.35 0.54 2.90
CA ALA A 44 4.90 1.03 4.20
C ALA A 44 5.94 0.68 5.25
N TYR A 45 6.19 1.63 6.16
CA TYR A 45 7.05 1.44 7.31
C TYR A 45 6.20 1.51 8.57
N LEU A 46 6.16 0.41 9.33
CA LEU A 46 5.49 0.33 10.62
C LEU A 46 6.50 0.50 11.75
N THR A 47 6.12 1.19 12.81
CA THR A 47 6.95 1.37 14.01
C THR A 47 6.08 1.41 15.25
N GLY A 48 6.45 0.65 16.27
CA GLY A 48 5.71 0.52 17.50
C GLY A 48 6.44 -0.35 18.52
N ASP A 49 6.10 -0.19 19.79
CA ASP A 49 6.72 -0.92 20.90
C ASP A 49 5.94 -2.20 21.28
N ASP A 50 4.72 -2.36 20.76
CA ASP A 50 3.87 -3.54 20.96
C ASP A 50 3.82 -4.38 19.67
N PRO A 51 4.48 -5.56 19.66
CA PRO A 51 4.49 -6.46 18.50
C PRO A 51 3.10 -6.86 18.01
N ARG A 52 2.10 -6.97 18.92
CA ARG A 52 0.74 -7.37 18.53
C ARG A 52 0.04 -6.29 17.72
N ARG A 53 0.32 -5.02 18.00
CA ARG A 53 -0.21 -3.89 17.23
C ARG A 53 0.44 -3.79 15.86
N LEU A 54 1.75 -4.04 15.78
CA LEU A 54 2.46 -4.12 14.51
C LEU A 54 1.92 -5.23 13.62
N GLU A 55 1.69 -6.42 14.19
CA GLU A 55 1.12 -7.57 13.49
C GLU A 55 -0.29 -7.27 12.97
N ALA A 56 -1.13 -6.61 13.77
CA ALA A 56 -2.49 -6.23 13.38
C ALA A 56 -2.51 -5.23 12.22
N ASP A 57 -1.70 -4.17 12.29
CA ASP A 57 -1.60 -3.19 11.19
C ASP A 57 -0.98 -3.80 9.93
N HIS A 58 0.00 -4.70 10.08
CA HIS A 58 0.56 -5.45 8.97
C HIS A 58 -0.48 -6.34 8.31
N ALA A 59 -1.29 -7.08 9.09
CA ALA A 59 -2.38 -7.89 8.56
C ALA A 59 -3.39 -7.02 7.80
N ARG A 60 -3.73 -5.84 8.32
CA ARG A 60 -4.63 -4.91 7.63
C ARG A 60 -4.05 -4.38 6.31
N LEU A 61 -2.75 -4.06 6.27
CA LEU A 61 -2.05 -3.70 5.03
C LEU A 61 -2.13 -4.82 3.98
N ARG A 62 -2.00 -6.08 4.40
CA ARG A 62 -2.09 -7.24 3.51
C ARG A 62 -3.48 -7.37 2.88
N GLU A 63 -4.53 -7.11 3.63
CA GLU A 63 -5.91 -7.10 3.12
C GLU A 63 -6.14 -5.96 2.12
N LEU A 64 -5.53 -4.80 2.37
CA LEU A 64 -5.65 -3.60 1.54
C LEU A 64 -4.77 -3.62 0.28
N GLN A 65 -3.85 -4.59 0.13
CA GLN A 65 -2.92 -4.64 -1.02
C GLN A 65 -3.66 -4.73 -2.37
N HIS A 66 -4.74 -5.53 -2.41
CA HIS A 66 -5.50 -5.81 -3.61
C HIS A 66 -6.44 -4.67 -4.00
N PRO A 67 -7.18 -4.04 -3.07
CA PRO A 67 -7.98 -2.87 -3.41
C PRO A 67 -7.15 -1.62 -3.72
N LEU A 68 -5.94 -1.47 -3.18
CA LEU A 68 -5.12 -0.26 -3.37
C LEU A 68 -4.84 0.05 -4.85
N TYR A 69 -4.44 -0.96 -5.63
CA TYR A 69 -4.17 -0.82 -7.05
C TYR A 69 -5.05 -1.75 -7.87
N ARG A 70 -5.69 -1.20 -8.89
CA ARG A 70 -6.49 -1.96 -9.85
C ARG A 70 -6.04 -1.69 -11.28
N LEU A 71 -6.11 -2.71 -12.12
CA LEU A 71 -5.96 -2.52 -13.56
C LEU A 71 -7.25 -1.88 -14.10
N THR A 72 -7.11 -0.78 -14.82
CA THR A 72 -8.21 -0.17 -15.56
C THR A 72 -7.98 -0.40 -17.05
N THR A 73 -9.00 -0.96 -17.72
CA THR A 73 -9.12 -0.96 -19.17
C THR A 73 -9.72 0.37 -19.59
N THR A 74 -8.92 1.17 -20.27
CA THR A 74 -9.44 2.28 -21.08
C THR A 74 -10.14 1.70 -22.30
#